data_AF-A0A1J3EVZ7-F1
#
_entry.id   AF-A0A1J3EVZ7-F1
#
_cell.length_a   1.000
_cell.length_b   1.000
_cell.length_c   1.000
_cell.angle_alpha   90.00
_cell.angle_beta   90.00
_cell.angle_gamma   90.00
#
_symmetry.space_group_name_H-M   'P 1'
#
loop_
_entity.id
_entity.type
_entity.pdbx_description
1 polymer ?
#
loop_
_entity_poly.entity_id
_entity_poly.type
_entity_poly.pdbx_seq_one_letter_code
_entity_poly.pdbx_strand_id
1 'polypeptide(L)'
;ETLTYTALLRLPKELTRKEKIEQAETVVSDLGLTRCCSSVIGGGLIRGISGGERKRVSIGQEMLVNPSLLLLDEPTSGLDSTTAARIVATLRSLARGGRTVVTTIHQPSSRLYRMFDKVLVLSEGSPIYSGDSGRVMEYF
;
A
#
# COMPACT_ATOMS: atom_id res chain seq x y z
N GLU A 1 16.84 6.78 -2.34
CA GLU A 1 17.20 7.76 -1.29
C GLU A 1 16.12 7.91 -0.21
N THR A 2 14.89 8.31 -0.54
CA THR A 2 13.84 8.63 0.45
C THR A 2 13.55 7.51 1.45
N LEU A 3 13.42 6.26 0.99
CA LEU A 3 13.20 5.12 1.88
C LEU A 3 14.42 4.83 2.75
N THR A 4 15.62 4.92 2.20
CA THR A 4 16.87 4.77 2.96
C THR A 4 16.98 5.81 4.06
N TYR A 5 16.72 7.08 3.75
CA TYR A 5 16.75 8.17 4.74
C TYR A 5 15.71 7.94 5.84
N THR A 6 14.49 7.56 5.45
CA THR A 6 13.41 7.22 6.40
C THR A 6 13.81 6.03 7.29
N ALA A 7 14.46 5.01 6.74
CA ALA A 7 14.92 3.83 7.46
C ALA A 7 15.99 4.19 8.50
N LEU A 8 16.94 5.05 8.13
CA LEU A 8 17.99 5.52 9.05
C LEU A 8 17.41 6.23 10.28
N LEU A 9 16.35 7.00 10.09
CA LEU A 9 15.69 7.77 11.15
C LEU A 9 14.69 6.96 11.99
N ARG A 10 13.87 6.11 11.37
CA ARG A 10 12.77 5.41 12.06
C ARG A 10 13.15 4.05 12.63
N LEU A 11 14.14 3.37 12.06
CA LEU A 11 14.52 2.04 12.53
C LEU A 11 15.31 2.11 13.84
N PRO A 12 15.19 1.08 14.71
CA PRO A 12 15.89 1.01 16.00
C PRO A 12 17.41 1.26 15.89
N LYS A 13 18.03 1.79 16.95
CA LYS A 13 19.45 2.15 16.95
C LYS A 13 20.37 0.92 17.03
N GLU A 14 19.82 -0.21 17.46
CA GLU A 14 20.46 -1.51 17.57
C GLU A 14 20.83 -2.06 16.18
N LEU A 15 20.07 -1.67 15.14
CA LEU A 15 20.38 -2.02 13.76
C LEU A 15 21.53 -1.16 13.24
N THR A 16 22.52 -1.83 12.65
CA THR A 16 23.61 -1.20 11.93
C THR A 16 23.09 -0.39 10.74
N ARG A 17 23.89 0.58 10.29
CA ARG A 17 23.59 1.35 9.07
C ARG A 17 23.35 0.44 7.86
N LYS A 18 24.08 -0.68 7.77
CA LYS A 18 23.97 -1.65 6.69
C LYS A 18 22.61 -2.35 6.71
N GLU A 19 22.20 -2.88 7.87
CA GLU A 19 20.90 -3.55 8.02
C GLU A 19 19.72 -2.61 7.73
N LYS A 20 19.82 -1.33 8.14
CA LYS A 20 18.80 -0.33 7.82
C LYS A 20 18.68 -0.06 6.32
N ILE A 21 19.80 -0.08 5.59
CA ILE A 21 19.82 0.07 4.13
C ILE A 21 19.24 -1.18 3.47
N GLU A 22 19.65 -2.37 3.90
CA GLU A 22 19.14 -3.65 3.39
C GLU A 22 17.60 -3.73 3.57
N GLN A 23 17.08 -3.34 4.74
CA GLN A 23 15.64 -3.26 4.98
C GLN A 23 14.92 -2.32 4.00
N ALA A 24 15.52 -1.16 3.69
CA ALA A 24 14.95 -0.24 2.71
C ALA A 24 14.93 -0.83 1.29
N GLU A 25 15.98 -1.58 0.92
CA GLU A 25 16.06 -2.28 -0.37
C GLU A 25 15.02 -3.40 -0.49
N THR A 26 14.79 -4.17 0.57
CA THR A 26 13.71 -5.16 0.63
C THR A 26 12.36 -4.51 0.38
N VAL A 27 12.07 -3.38 1.05
CA VAL A 27 10.81 -2.65 0.86
C VAL A 27 10.67 -2.10 -0.58
N VAL A 28 11.74 -1.62 -1.19
CA VAL A 28 11.74 -1.21 -2.61
C VAL A 28 11.35 -2.37 -3.52
N SER A 29 11.89 -3.55 -3.27
CA SER A 29 11.57 -4.76 -4.03
C SER A 29 10.12 -5.20 -3.85
N ASP A 30 9.64 -5.29 -2.61
CA ASP A 30 8.28 -5.75 -2.28
C ASP A 30 7.19 -4.87 -2.92
N LEU A 31 7.49 -3.58 -3.08
CA LEU A 31 6.56 -2.62 -3.68
C LEU A 31 6.75 -2.46 -5.20
N GLY A 32 7.69 -3.20 -5.80
CA GLY A 32 7.98 -3.14 -7.23
C GLY A 32 8.45 -1.74 -7.66
N LEU A 33 9.27 -1.09 -6.83
CA LEU A 33 9.84 0.24 -7.04
C LEU A 33 11.26 0.20 -7.62
N THR A 34 11.79 -0.99 -7.92
CA THR A 34 13.17 -1.19 -8.39
C THR A 34 13.51 -0.36 -9.65
N ARG A 35 12.54 -0.16 -10.55
CA ARG A 35 12.76 0.60 -11.80
C ARG A 35 12.90 2.11 -11.58
N CYS A 36 12.38 2.65 -10.49
CA CYS A 36 12.39 4.09 -10.20
C CYS A 36 13.20 4.44 -8.95
N CYS A 37 14.04 3.53 -8.45
CA CYS A 37 14.83 3.71 -7.22
C CYS A 37 15.81 4.90 -7.28
N SER A 38 16.31 5.22 -8.47
CA SER A 38 17.21 6.36 -8.75
C SER A 38 16.49 7.57 -9.35
N SER A 39 15.17 7.50 -9.50
CA SER A 39 14.38 8.61 -10.03
C SER A 39 13.97 9.57 -8.92
N VAL A 40 13.95 10.87 -9.23
CA VAL A 40 13.46 11.89 -8.30
C VAL A 40 11.95 11.71 -8.11
N ILE A 41 11.46 11.78 -6.86
CA ILE A 41 10.02 11.68 -6.56
C ILE A 41 9.24 12.79 -7.29
N GLY A 42 9.81 13.99 -7.35
CA GLY A 42 9.20 15.16 -7.97
C GLY A 42 7.98 15.69 -7.19
N GLY A 43 7.26 16.63 -7.78
CA GLY A 43 6.11 17.31 -7.20
C GLY A 43 5.35 18.13 -8.26
N GLY A 44 4.58 19.12 -7.82
CA GLY A 44 3.80 19.97 -8.75
C GLY A 44 4.67 20.81 -9.70
N LEU A 45 5.89 21.14 -9.30
CA LEU A 45 6.81 22.02 -10.05
C LEU A 45 7.92 21.25 -10.79
N ILE A 46 8.27 20.06 -10.31
CA ILE A 46 9.38 19.24 -10.84
C ILE A 46 8.82 17.88 -11.21
N ARG A 47 8.91 17.52 -12.49
CA ARG A 47 8.49 16.19 -12.97
C ARG A 47 9.33 15.10 -12.29
N GLY A 48 8.66 14.06 -11.78
CA GLY A 48 9.31 12.91 -11.16
C GLY A 48 8.58 11.62 -11.48
N ILE A 49 8.55 10.70 -10.52
CA ILE A 49 7.85 9.41 -10.62
C ILE A 49 6.34 9.58 -10.81
N SER A 50 5.68 8.53 -11.32
CA SER A 50 4.23 8.52 -11.51
C SER A 50 3.45 8.61 -10.19
N GLY A 51 2.19 9.01 -10.25
CA GLY A 51 1.31 9.07 -9.06
C GLY A 51 1.22 7.74 -8.31
N GLY A 52 1.11 6.62 -9.02
CA GLY A 52 1.09 5.29 -8.42
C GLY A 52 2.42 4.86 -7.81
N GLU A 53 3.55 5.23 -8.40
CA GLU A 53 4.86 5.02 -7.79
C GLU A 53 5.01 5.85 -6.51
N ARG A 54 4.60 7.12 -6.54
CA ARG A 54 4.61 7.99 -5.34
C ARG A 54 3.75 7.43 -4.20
N LYS A 55 2.57 6.88 -4.52
CA LYS A 55 1.72 6.23 -3.51
C LYS A 55 2.38 4.98 -2.93
N ARG A 56 3.03 4.16 -3.77
CA ARG A 56 3.82 3.01 -3.29
C ARG A 56 5.02 3.43 -2.45
N VAL A 57 5.73 4.50 -2.80
CA VAL A 57 6.80 5.04 -1.95
C VAL A 57 6.26 5.44 -0.58
N SER A 58 5.07 6.07 -0.53
CA SER A 58 4.43 6.45 0.74
C SER A 58 4.07 5.22 1.58
N ILE A 59 3.53 4.16 0.97
CA ILE A 59 3.30 2.87 1.63
C ILE A 59 4.63 2.28 2.13
N GLY A 60 5.69 2.39 1.33
CA GLY A 60 7.03 1.93 1.67
C GLY A 60 7.59 2.57 2.93
N GLN A 61 7.33 3.86 3.15
CA GLN A 61 7.78 4.53 4.37
C GLN A 61 7.20 3.89 5.64
N GLU A 62 5.95 3.42 5.59
CA GLU A 62 5.33 2.71 6.71
C GLU A 62 5.74 1.23 6.76
N MET A 63 6.06 0.62 5.62
CA MET A 63 6.53 -0.77 5.57
C MET A 63 7.93 -0.96 6.17
N LEU A 64 8.74 0.09 6.29
CA LEU A 64 10.10 0.01 6.84
C LEU A 64 10.13 -0.62 8.23
N VAL A 65 9.18 -0.25 9.11
CA VAL A 65 9.09 -0.79 10.48
C VAL A 65 8.49 -2.20 10.54
N ASN A 66 8.23 -2.83 9.39
CA ASN A 66 7.66 -4.16 9.24
C ASN A 66 6.38 -4.38 10.09
N PRO A 67 5.33 -3.58 9.89
CA PRO A 67 4.12 -3.69 10.69
C PRO A 67 3.35 -4.97 10.38
N SER A 68 2.72 -5.57 11.41
CA SER A 68 1.79 -6.70 11.25
C SER A 68 0.40 -6.28 10.78
N LEU A 69 0.03 -5.00 11.00
CA LEU A 69 -1.23 -4.38 10.59
C LEU A 69 -0.94 -3.10 9.80
N LEU A 70 -1.46 -3.02 8.58
CA LEU A 70 -1.35 -1.85 7.71
C LEU A 70 -2.75 -1.28 7.45
N LEU A 71 -2.96 -0.02 7.85
CA LEU A 71 -4.19 0.73 7.61
C LEU A 71 -3.95 1.75 6.50
N LEU A 72 -4.78 1.75 5.46
CA LEU A 72 -4.68 2.70 4.36
C LEU A 72 -5.99 3.43 4.13
N ASP A 73 -5.89 4.74 3.93
CA ASP A 73 -7.03 5.55 3.52
C ASP A 73 -6.98 5.84 2.02
N GLU A 74 -8.02 5.37 1.32
CA GLU A 74 -8.26 5.46 -0.12
C GLU A 74 -6.99 5.40 -0.99
N PRO A 75 -6.27 4.26 -1.00
CA PRO A 75 -4.97 4.17 -1.65
C PRO A 75 -5.05 4.27 -3.18
N THR A 76 -6.25 4.14 -3.74
CA THR A 76 -6.52 4.20 -5.19
C THR A 76 -6.99 5.58 -5.68
N SER A 77 -7.21 6.55 -4.79
CA SER A 77 -7.72 7.86 -5.16
C SER A 77 -6.75 8.62 -6.08
N GLY A 78 -7.28 9.26 -7.13
CA GLY A 78 -6.50 10.00 -8.12
C GLY A 78 -5.65 9.14 -9.06
N LEU A 79 -5.88 7.82 -9.11
CA LEU A 79 -5.19 6.90 -10.02
C LEU A 79 -6.12 6.41 -11.13
N ASP A 80 -5.56 6.15 -12.31
CA ASP A 80 -6.28 5.43 -13.36
C ASP A 80 -6.55 3.97 -12.94
N SER A 81 -7.49 3.31 -13.62
CA SER A 81 -7.94 1.95 -13.30
C SER A 81 -6.82 0.90 -13.32
N THR A 82 -5.81 1.06 -14.19
CA THR A 82 -4.69 0.13 -14.29
C THR A 82 -3.73 0.32 -13.13
N THR A 83 -3.41 1.57 -12.80
CA THR A 83 -2.53 1.89 -11.67
C THR A 83 -3.19 1.53 -10.34
N ALA A 84 -4.48 1.80 -10.16
CA ALA A 84 -5.24 1.39 -8.98
C ALA A 84 -5.20 -0.14 -8.78
N ALA A 85 -5.41 -0.93 -9.85
CA ALA A 85 -5.31 -2.39 -9.79
C ALA A 85 -3.92 -2.88 -9.39
N ARG A 86 -2.86 -2.19 -9.83
CA ARG A 86 -1.49 -2.50 -9.40
C ARG A 86 -1.28 -2.22 -7.91
N ILE A 87 -1.80 -1.09 -7.39
CA ILE A 87 -1.74 -0.77 -5.96
C ILE A 87 -2.43 -1.88 -5.15
N VAL A 88 -3.66 -2.23 -5.48
CA VAL A 88 -4.41 -3.27 -4.75
C VAL A 88 -3.74 -4.64 -4.89
N ALA A 89 -3.10 -4.95 -6.02
CA ALA A 89 -2.31 -6.18 -6.17
C ALA A 89 -1.11 -6.21 -5.23
N THR A 90 -0.39 -5.09 -5.09
CA THR A 90 0.71 -4.95 -4.12
C THR A 90 0.19 -5.15 -2.69
N LEU A 91 -0.91 -4.50 -2.31
CA LEU A 91 -1.52 -4.66 -0.98
C LEU A 91 -1.92 -6.11 -0.70
N ARG A 92 -2.51 -6.78 -1.70
CA ARG A 92 -2.85 -8.21 -1.60
C ARG A 92 -1.62 -9.09 -1.44
N SER A 93 -0.52 -8.78 -2.13
CA SER A 93 0.75 -9.49 -1.97
C SER A 93 1.32 -9.33 -0.56
N LEU A 94 1.27 -8.12 -0.01
CA LEU A 94 1.69 -7.85 1.37
C LEU A 94 0.84 -8.65 2.37
N ALA A 95 -0.49 -8.70 2.15
CA ALA A 95 -1.40 -9.47 2.99
C ALA A 95 -1.10 -10.97 2.95
N ARG A 96 -0.87 -11.52 1.76
CA ARG A 96 -0.45 -12.93 1.58
C ARG A 96 0.89 -13.25 2.23
N GLY A 97 1.75 -12.25 2.42
CA GLY A 97 2.99 -12.35 3.20
C GLY A 97 2.79 -12.40 4.72
N GLY A 98 1.56 -12.58 5.22
CA GLY A 98 1.24 -12.72 6.64
C GLY A 98 0.84 -11.42 7.35
N ARG A 99 0.60 -10.33 6.60
CA ARG A 99 0.19 -9.04 7.16
C ARG A 99 -1.32 -8.89 7.11
N THR A 100 -1.89 -8.19 8.08
CA THR A 100 -3.29 -7.73 7.99
C THR A 100 -3.30 -6.39 7.29
N VAL A 101 -4.05 -6.26 6.19
CA VAL A 101 -4.21 -5.01 5.46
C VAL A 101 -5.67 -4.59 5.50
N VAL A 102 -5.94 -3.39 6.00
CA VAL A 102 -7.28 -2.78 6.02
C VAL A 102 -7.22 -1.51 5.21
N THR A 103 -8.16 -1.34 4.28
CA THR A 103 -8.21 -0.16 3.43
C THR A 103 -9.63 0.29 3.16
N THR A 104 -9.82 1.60 3.05
CA THR A 104 -11.03 2.19 2.46
C THR A 104 -10.86 2.27 0.94
N ILE A 105 -11.94 2.08 0.18
CA ILE A 105 -11.94 2.26 -1.29
C ILE A 105 -13.23 2.95 -1.70
N HIS A 106 -13.12 4.11 -2.30
CA HIS A 106 -14.24 4.79 -2.93
C HIS A 106 -14.55 4.15 -4.30
N GLN A 107 -15.77 3.65 -4.45
CA GLN A 107 -16.32 3.13 -5.73
C GLN A 107 -15.39 2.13 -6.45
N PRO A 108 -15.13 0.95 -5.87
CA PRO A 108 -14.29 -0.06 -6.52
C PRO A 108 -14.91 -0.54 -7.83
N SER A 109 -14.11 -0.63 -8.89
CA SER A 109 -14.51 -1.41 -10.06
C SER A 109 -14.72 -2.89 -9.69
N SER A 110 -15.56 -3.61 -10.44
CA SER A 110 -15.79 -5.05 -10.19
C SER A 110 -14.50 -5.87 -10.21
N ARG A 111 -13.51 -5.44 -11.00
CA ARG A 111 -12.17 -6.05 -11.04
C ARG A 111 -11.41 -5.85 -9.73
N LEU A 112 -11.43 -4.64 -9.17
CA LEU A 112 -10.79 -4.34 -7.89
C LEU A 112 -11.49 -5.07 -6.75
N TYR A 113 -12.82 -5.06 -6.75
CA TYR A 113 -13.63 -5.69 -5.71
C TYR A 113 -13.25 -7.17 -5.49
N ARG A 114 -13.05 -7.93 -6.57
CA ARG A 114 -12.67 -9.35 -6.52
C ARG A 114 -11.27 -9.64 -5.94
N MET A 115 -10.49 -8.60 -5.62
CA MET A 115 -9.15 -8.75 -5.04
C MET A 115 -9.18 -8.77 -3.51
N PHE A 116 -10.30 -8.40 -2.88
CA PHE A 116 -10.46 -8.36 -1.43
C PHE A 116 -10.95 -9.71 -0.90
N ASP A 117 -10.39 -10.14 0.23
CA ASP A 117 -10.81 -11.37 0.90
C ASP A 117 -12.06 -11.14 1.77
N LYS A 118 -12.15 -9.96 2.40
CA LYS A 118 -13.29 -9.55 3.24
C LYS A 118 -13.75 -8.13 2.90
N VAL A 119 -15.02 -7.86 3.14
CA VAL A 119 -15.65 -6.55 2.96
C VAL A 119 -16.40 -6.15 4.23
N LEU A 120 -16.23 -4.89 4.63
CA LEU A 120 -17.03 -4.20 5.63
C LEU A 120 -17.81 -3.10 4.90
N VAL A 121 -19.14 -3.16 4.94
CA VAL A 121 -20.00 -2.12 4.39
C VAL A 121 -20.56 -1.31 5.55
N LEU A 122 -20.34 0.01 5.51
CA LEU A 122 -20.85 0.96 6.49
C LEU A 122 -21.98 1.79 5.87
N SER A 123 -23.04 2.03 6.63
CA SER A 123 -24.09 3.01 6.30
C SER A 123 -24.42 3.80 7.55
N GLU A 124 -24.45 5.14 7.46
CA GLU A 124 -24.77 6.04 8.57
C GLU A 124 -23.95 5.75 9.86
N GLY A 125 -22.67 5.43 9.69
CA GLY A 125 -21.76 5.11 10.79
C GLY A 125 -21.92 3.70 11.39
N SER A 126 -22.84 2.89 10.89
CA SER A 126 -23.09 1.53 11.37
C SER A 126 -22.67 0.47 10.35
N PRO A 127 -22.09 -0.67 10.78
CA PRO A 127 -21.79 -1.78 9.89
C PRO A 127 -23.06 -2.50 9.48
N ILE A 128 -23.38 -2.48 8.18
CA ILE A 128 -24.52 -3.20 7.61
C ILE A 128 -24.12 -4.57 7.06
N TYR A 129 -22.83 -4.80 6.83
CA TYR A 129 -22.27 -6.09 6.45
C TYR A 129 -20.80 -6.20 6.89
N SER A 130 -20.39 -7.36 7.38
CA SER A 130 -18.99 -7.70 7.60
C SER A 130 -18.77 -9.18 7.31
N GLY A 131 -17.99 -9.51 6.29
CA GLY A 131 -17.83 -10.89 5.87
C GLY A 131 -16.99 -11.09 4.62
N ASP A 132 -17.11 -12.28 4.04
CA ASP A 132 -16.43 -12.68 2.80
C ASP A 132 -16.92 -11.86 1.61
N SER A 133 -16.00 -11.31 0.82
CA SER A 133 -16.38 -10.44 -0.32
C SER A 133 -17.26 -11.14 -1.36
N GLY A 134 -17.18 -12.47 -1.47
CA GLY A 134 -17.99 -13.29 -2.38
C GLY A 134 -19.43 -13.50 -1.91
N ARG A 135 -19.73 -13.31 -0.62
CA ARG A 135 -21.06 -13.54 -0.03
C ARG A 135 -21.91 -12.29 0.14
N VAL A 136 -21.38 -11.12 -0.21
CA VAL A 136 -22.09 -9.83 -0.05
C VAL A 136 -23.42 -9.83 -0.81
N MET A 137 -23.43 -10.33 -2.05
CA MET A 137 -24.64 -10.34 -2.89
C MET A 137 -25.70 -11.33 -2.42
N GLU A 138 -25.34 -12.35 -1.64
CA GLU A 138 -26.30 -13.30 -1.07
C GLU A 138 -26.94 -12.76 0.22
N TYR A 139 -26.28 -11.80 0.87
CA TYR A 139 -26.73 -11.20 2.12
C TYR A 139 -27.76 -10.09 1.90
N PHE A 140 -27.62 -9.31 0.83
CA PHE A 140 -28.52 -8.21 0.46
C PHE A 140 -29.60 -8.67 -0.52
#